data_AF-A0A9R0REQ2-F1
#
_entry.id   AF-A0A9R0REQ2-F1
#
_cell.length_a   1.000
_cell.length_b   1.000
_cell.length_c   1.000
_cell.angle_alpha   90.00
_cell.angle_beta   90.00
_cell.angle_gamma   90.00
#
_symmetry.space_group_name_H-M   'P 1'
#
loop_
_entity.id
_entity.type
_entity.pdbx_description
1 polymer ?
#
loop_
_entity_poly.entity_id
_entity_poly.type
_entity_poly.pdbx_seq_one_letter_code
_entity_poly.pdbx_strand_id
1 'polypeptide(L)'
;MPPPMGMRALLLLLLLAFAAGTSSAAPSGASPIKNVVVLALENRSFDHMLGWMRRLLGLPIDGLTGAECNPNRLFLYSATSHGAVAHDKWNLLRGYPQRTIFDSLAADGRRFNVYFKTIPTTLFYRNLRTVRAAAQSFHFYDSAFRDHARRGRLPALSVIEPRYFDLTGTPADDDHPAHDVANGQRLVKDVYETLRASPQWNDTLLIVTYDEHGGFYDHVATPVAGVPSPDGLRGPVPFFFKFDRLGVRVPTMMVSPWIKKGTVVGRPPNGPTATSEYEHSSIPATIKKIFNLRSDFLTKRDEWAGTFEHIFTQLDQPRTDCPETLPEVPFERTTPAKDHGILSDFQRELVELASFLNGDYMLTSSAQETQKKMTVKQADTYVRRAITGFLQL
;
A
#
# COMPACT_ATOMS: atom_id res chain seq x y z
N MET A 1 -63.74 31.09 -51.67
CA MET A 1 -63.71 29.71 -51.13
C MET A 1 -62.80 29.69 -49.90
N PRO A 2 -63.38 29.46 -48.72
CA PRO A 2 -62.77 28.64 -47.65
C PRO A 2 -63.79 27.57 -47.16
N PRO A 3 -63.52 26.75 -46.11
CA PRO A 3 -62.26 26.46 -45.41
C PRO A 3 -61.72 25.08 -45.94
N PRO A 4 -61.47 23.94 -45.22
CA PRO A 4 -61.49 23.57 -43.78
C PRO A 4 -60.07 23.45 -43.18
N MET A 5 -59.84 22.49 -42.27
CA MET A 5 -58.57 22.16 -41.59
C MET A 5 -58.35 20.63 -41.57
N GLY A 6 -57.12 20.15 -41.33
CA GLY A 6 -56.85 18.72 -41.08
C GLY A 6 -55.47 18.45 -40.45
N MET A 7 -55.44 17.79 -39.29
CA MET A 7 -54.22 17.42 -38.57
C MET A 7 -53.53 16.20 -39.20
N ARG A 8 -52.19 16.13 -39.09
CA ARG A 8 -51.45 14.86 -38.87
C ARG A 8 -50.08 15.10 -38.23
N ALA A 9 -49.61 14.12 -37.48
CA ALA A 9 -48.54 14.31 -36.48
C ALA A 9 -47.13 14.21 -37.06
N LEU A 10 -46.21 15.00 -36.49
CA LEU A 10 -44.76 14.81 -36.65
C LEU A 10 -44.27 13.84 -35.56
N LEU A 11 -43.97 12.59 -35.94
CA LEU A 11 -43.49 11.57 -35.01
C LEU A 11 -41.96 11.64 -34.91
N LEU A 12 -41.43 12.03 -33.75
CA LEU A 12 -39.98 12.18 -33.54
C LEU A 12 -39.33 10.82 -33.22
N LEU A 13 -38.78 10.16 -34.25
CA LEU A 13 -38.07 8.88 -34.09
C LEU A 13 -36.63 9.10 -33.58
N LEU A 14 -36.48 9.06 -32.25
CA LEU A 14 -35.18 9.01 -31.58
C LEU A 14 -34.50 7.65 -31.82
N LEU A 15 -33.46 7.64 -32.66
CA LEU A 15 -32.59 6.48 -32.84
C LEU A 15 -31.73 6.25 -31.59
N LEU A 16 -32.18 5.34 -30.72
CA LEU A 16 -31.37 4.76 -29.66
C LEU A 16 -30.28 3.87 -30.27
N ALA A 17 -29.15 4.50 -30.63
CA ALA A 17 -27.94 3.79 -30.99
C ALA A 17 -27.40 3.01 -29.78
N PHE A 18 -27.70 1.72 -29.70
CA PHE A 18 -27.08 0.82 -28.74
C PHE A 18 -25.58 0.74 -29.02
N ALA A 19 -24.79 1.48 -28.26
CA ALA A 19 -23.33 1.37 -28.26
C ALA A 19 -22.92 0.05 -27.58
N ALA A 20 -23.09 -1.05 -28.30
CA ALA A 20 -22.50 -2.34 -27.94
C ALA A 20 -20.98 -2.17 -27.96
N GLY A 21 -20.39 -1.96 -26.78
CA GLY A 21 -18.98 -1.65 -26.62
C GLY A 21 -18.11 -2.77 -27.17
N THR A 22 -17.50 -2.55 -28.33
CA THR A 22 -16.51 -3.44 -28.90
C THR A 22 -15.28 -3.45 -28.00
N SER A 23 -15.16 -4.49 -27.18
CA SER A 23 -13.95 -4.76 -26.42
C SER A 23 -12.79 -4.98 -27.38
N SER A 24 -11.99 -3.93 -27.61
CA SER A 24 -10.74 -4.04 -28.34
C SER A 24 -9.78 -4.86 -27.48
N ALA A 25 -9.54 -6.11 -27.89
CA ALA A 25 -8.53 -6.96 -27.26
C ALA A 25 -7.21 -6.19 -27.19
N ALA A 26 -6.54 -6.25 -26.03
CA ALA A 26 -5.28 -5.55 -25.84
C ALA A 26 -4.24 -6.04 -26.86
N PRO A 27 -3.38 -5.16 -27.42
CA PRO A 27 -2.33 -5.58 -28.34
C PRO A 27 -1.44 -6.62 -27.66
N SER A 28 -1.15 -7.71 -28.37
CA SER A 28 -0.49 -8.90 -27.82
C SER A 28 0.87 -8.56 -27.19
N GLY A 29 0.94 -8.69 -25.86
CA GLY A 29 2.12 -8.36 -25.05
C GLY A 29 1.92 -7.18 -24.09
N ALA A 30 0.86 -6.37 -24.23
CA ALA A 30 0.52 -5.35 -23.26
C ALA A 30 -0.23 -5.94 -22.05
N SER A 31 0.14 -5.51 -20.84
CA SER A 31 -0.59 -5.85 -19.61
C SER A 31 -2.02 -5.29 -19.65
N PRO A 32 -3.06 -6.06 -19.25
CA PRO A 32 -4.42 -5.53 -19.10
C PRO A 32 -4.55 -4.60 -17.89
N ILE A 33 -3.64 -4.69 -16.92
CA ILE A 33 -3.63 -3.86 -15.71
C ILE A 33 -3.21 -2.43 -16.06
N LYS A 34 -4.12 -1.47 -15.84
CA LYS A 34 -3.89 -0.02 -16.01
C LYS A 34 -3.77 0.70 -14.67
N ASN A 35 -4.28 0.11 -13.59
CA ASN A 35 -4.28 0.69 -12.24
C ASN A 35 -3.79 -0.37 -11.23
N VAL A 36 -2.72 -0.08 -10.51
CA VAL A 36 -2.28 -0.88 -9.36
C VAL A 36 -2.73 -0.19 -8.07
N VAL A 37 -3.33 -0.94 -7.16
CA VAL A 37 -3.70 -0.48 -5.82
C VAL A 37 -2.89 -1.27 -4.80
N VAL A 38 -2.12 -0.59 -3.95
CA VAL A 38 -1.30 -1.23 -2.92
C VAL A 38 -1.85 -0.85 -1.55
N LEU A 39 -2.30 -1.83 -0.79
CA LEU A 39 -2.57 -1.73 0.65
C LEU A 39 -1.43 -2.45 1.38
N ALA A 40 -0.63 -1.68 2.10
CA ALA A 40 0.37 -2.21 3.02
C ALA A 40 -0.16 -2.14 4.46
N LEU A 41 -0.16 -3.28 5.14
CA LEU A 41 -0.53 -3.45 6.54
C LEU A 41 0.73 -3.75 7.37
N GLU A 42 0.60 -3.77 8.69
CA GLU A 42 1.71 -3.93 9.64
C GLU A 42 1.85 -5.38 10.13
N ASN A 43 3.09 -5.85 10.28
CA ASN A 43 3.49 -6.87 11.27
C ASN A 43 2.71 -8.22 11.22
N ARG A 44 2.84 -9.01 10.13
CA ARG A 44 2.33 -10.39 10.04
C ARG A 44 3.26 -11.36 9.28
N SER A 45 3.49 -12.55 9.84
CA SER A 45 4.11 -13.66 9.12
C SER A 45 3.06 -14.46 8.34
N PHE A 46 3.48 -15.15 7.28
CA PHE A 46 2.60 -16.00 6.49
C PHE A 46 2.00 -17.13 7.34
N ASP A 47 2.82 -17.75 8.20
CA ASP A 47 2.39 -18.80 9.11
C ASP A 47 1.46 -18.28 10.23
N HIS A 48 1.56 -17.02 10.66
CA HIS A 48 0.56 -16.46 11.58
C HIS A 48 -0.80 -16.24 10.90
N MET A 49 -0.82 -15.81 9.64
CA MET A 49 -2.05 -15.58 8.88
C MET A 49 -2.74 -16.89 8.45
N LEU A 50 -1.99 -17.82 7.87
CA LEU A 50 -2.53 -19.03 7.22
C LEU A 50 -2.35 -20.29 8.08
N GLY A 51 -1.48 -20.25 9.09
CA GLY A 51 -1.34 -21.30 10.11
C GLY A 51 -2.47 -21.32 11.14
N TRP A 52 -3.72 -21.04 10.73
CA TRP A 52 -4.92 -21.31 11.53
C TRP A 52 -5.08 -22.82 11.86
N MET A 53 -4.29 -23.68 11.20
CA MET A 53 -3.96 -25.04 11.66
C MET A 53 -3.44 -25.10 13.11
N ARG A 54 -3.00 -23.99 13.73
CA ARG A 54 -2.67 -23.91 15.16
C ARG A 54 -3.83 -24.36 16.07
N ARG A 55 -5.10 -24.22 15.64
CA ARG A 55 -6.28 -24.71 16.39
C ARG A 55 -6.33 -26.25 16.50
N LEU A 56 -5.47 -26.98 15.78
CA LEU A 56 -5.29 -28.43 15.91
C LEU A 56 -4.08 -28.85 16.79
N LEU A 57 -3.14 -27.94 17.10
CA LEU A 57 -1.80 -28.32 17.60
C LEU A 57 -1.32 -27.61 18.88
N GLY A 58 -2.01 -26.58 19.37
CA GLY A 58 -1.91 -26.13 20.78
C GLY A 58 -0.55 -25.60 21.27
N LEU A 59 0.40 -25.26 20.39
CA LEU A 59 1.74 -24.82 20.80
C LEU A 59 1.78 -23.41 21.42
N PRO A 60 2.60 -23.17 22.45
CA PRO A 60 2.95 -21.84 22.92
C PRO A 60 3.82 -21.13 21.87
N ILE A 61 3.64 -19.81 21.74
CA ILE A 61 4.42 -18.94 20.86
C ILE A 61 4.61 -17.64 21.65
N ASP A 62 5.86 -17.20 21.83
CA ASP A 62 6.17 -15.92 22.45
C ASP A 62 5.73 -14.76 21.53
N GLY A 63 5.14 -13.72 22.14
CA GLY A 63 4.57 -12.58 21.43
C GLY A 63 5.53 -11.39 21.29
N LEU A 64 5.11 -10.40 20.49
CA LEU A 64 5.86 -9.17 20.26
C LEU A 64 6.11 -8.33 21.52
N THR A 65 7.13 -7.48 21.43
CA THR A 65 7.60 -6.61 22.52
C THR A 65 7.17 -5.15 22.38
N GLY A 66 6.78 -4.70 21.19
CA GLY A 66 6.41 -3.32 20.89
C GLY A 66 7.59 -2.41 20.50
N ALA A 67 8.78 -3.01 20.31
CA ALA A 67 10.02 -2.34 19.88
C ALA A 67 10.33 -2.59 18.39
N GLU A 68 9.36 -3.12 17.65
CA GLU A 68 9.46 -3.39 16.22
C GLU A 68 9.32 -2.06 15.44
N CYS A 69 10.23 -1.80 14.49
CA CYS A 69 10.35 -0.52 13.78
C CYS A 69 10.57 -0.76 12.28
N ASN A 70 10.31 0.24 11.42
CA ASN A 70 9.78 -0.04 10.08
C ASN A 70 10.68 0.43 8.89
N PRO A 71 11.91 -0.09 8.72
CA PRO A 71 12.73 0.20 7.54
C PRO A 71 12.24 -0.53 6.27
N ASN A 72 11.43 -1.59 6.43
CA ASN A 72 11.00 -2.44 5.30
C ASN A 72 9.95 -1.75 4.43
N ARG A 73 9.08 -0.89 4.99
CA ARG A 73 8.13 -0.08 4.21
C ARG A 73 8.83 0.88 3.22
N LEU A 74 10.13 1.14 3.38
CA LEU A 74 10.94 1.87 2.39
C LEU A 74 11.26 1.03 1.13
N PHE A 75 11.38 -0.30 1.25
CA PHE A 75 11.62 -1.17 0.09
C PHE A 75 10.40 -1.21 -0.86
N LEU A 76 9.17 -1.17 -0.33
CA LEU A 76 7.91 -1.21 -1.10
C LEU A 76 7.82 -0.17 -2.24
N TYR A 77 8.41 1.02 -2.07
CA TYR A 77 8.33 2.09 -3.05
C TYR A 77 9.68 2.62 -3.53
N SER A 78 10.79 2.21 -2.93
CA SER A 78 12.14 2.67 -3.31
C SER A 78 13.20 1.57 -3.43
N ALA A 79 12.85 0.31 -3.16
CA ALA A 79 13.74 -0.86 -3.21
C ALA A 79 15.02 -0.79 -2.31
N THR A 80 15.07 0.18 -1.40
CA THR A 80 16.10 0.31 -0.35
C THR A 80 15.55 1.05 0.87
N SER A 81 16.10 0.76 2.05
CA SER A 81 15.94 1.59 3.25
C SER A 81 16.99 2.71 3.36
N HIS A 82 17.83 2.90 2.33
CA HIS A 82 18.94 3.86 2.30
C HIS A 82 19.92 3.68 3.46
N GLY A 83 20.22 2.43 3.80
CA GLY A 83 21.08 2.07 4.93
C GLY A 83 20.37 2.03 6.30
N ALA A 84 19.12 2.46 6.43
CA ALA A 84 18.40 2.39 7.69
C ALA A 84 18.08 0.92 8.07
N VAL A 85 18.39 0.54 9.30
CA VAL A 85 18.06 -0.77 9.90
C VAL A 85 17.04 -0.67 11.04
N ALA A 86 16.69 0.56 11.40
CA ALA A 86 15.79 0.98 12.48
C ALA A 86 15.44 2.46 12.24
N HIS A 87 14.68 3.09 13.15
CA HIS A 87 14.34 4.52 13.10
C HIS A 87 15.58 5.43 12.92
N ASP A 88 15.68 6.11 11.78
CA ASP A 88 16.65 7.18 11.53
C ASP A 88 15.95 8.55 11.53
N LYS A 89 16.04 9.23 12.67
CA LYS A 89 15.51 10.57 12.90
C LYS A 89 16.09 11.64 11.97
N TRP A 90 17.33 11.51 11.49
CA TRP A 90 17.96 12.51 10.62
C TRP A 90 17.53 12.35 9.16
N ASN A 91 17.37 11.13 8.69
CA ASN A 91 16.73 10.85 7.40
C ASN A 91 15.22 11.17 7.45
N LEU A 92 14.53 10.91 8.57
CA LEU A 92 13.13 11.33 8.73
C LEU A 92 12.96 12.86 8.73
N LEU A 93 13.85 13.62 9.38
CA LEU A 93 13.89 15.09 9.32
C LEU A 93 14.07 15.59 7.88
N ARG A 94 15.13 15.13 7.21
CA ARG A 94 15.53 15.61 5.88
C ARG A 94 14.63 15.09 4.75
N GLY A 95 13.86 14.05 5.04
CA GLY A 95 13.24 13.18 4.05
C GLY A 95 14.27 12.21 3.48
N TYR A 96 13.89 10.93 3.41
CA TYR A 96 14.67 9.87 2.79
C TYR A 96 15.00 10.24 1.32
N PRO A 97 16.28 10.21 0.91
CA PRO A 97 16.72 10.88 -0.32
C PRO A 97 16.65 10.01 -1.57
N GLN A 98 16.39 8.70 -1.45
CA GLN A 98 16.40 7.76 -2.57
C GLN A 98 15.24 7.97 -3.54
N ARG A 99 15.45 7.55 -4.80
CA ARG A 99 14.45 7.59 -5.88
C ARG A 99 13.33 6.58 -5.58
N THR A 100 12.11 6.93 -5.95
CA THR A 100 10.93 6.09 -5.76
C THR A 100 10.29 5.66 -7.09
N ILE A 101 9.38 4.68 -7.01
CA ILE A 101 8.48 4.34 -8.11
C ILE A 101 7.58 5.53 -8.51
N PHE A 102 7.29 6.45 -7.59
CA PHE A 102 6.53 7.67 -7.87
C PHE A 102 7.29 8.62 -8.81
N ASP A 103 8.62 8.76 -8.66
CA ASP A 103 9.46 9.50 -9.63
C ASP A 103 9.46 8.82 -11.00
N SER A 104 9.48 7.49 -11.02
CA SER A 104 9.48 6.68 -12.24
C SER A 104 8.17 6.83 -13.01
N LEU A 105 7.04 6.87 -12.31
CA LEU A 105 5.72 7.15 -12.89
C LEU A 105 5.63 8.61 -13.38
N ALA A 106 6.06 9.57 -12.56
CA ALA A 106 5.98 11.00 -12.88
C ALA A 106 6.83 11.38 -14.11
N ALA A 107 8.01 10.77 -14.28
CA ALA A 107 8.86 10.97 -15.45
C ALA A 107 8.18 10.57 -16.77
N ASP A 108 7.37 9.50 -16.76
CA ASP A 108 6.59 9.04 -17.92
C ASP A 108 5.15 9.60 -17.93
N GLY A 109 4.90 10.70 -17.19
CA GLY A 109 3.61 11.40 -17.16
C GLY A 109 2.46 10.62 -16.49
N ARG A 110 2.75 9.49 -15.84
CA ARG A 110 1.77 8.67 -15.13
C ARG A 110 1.51 9.23 -13.74
N ARG A 111 0.24 9.32 -13.38
CA ARG A 111 -0.20 9.78 -12.06
C ARG A 111 -0.07 8.68 -10.99
N PHE A 112 0.08 9.12 -9.75
CA PHE A 112 -0.17 8.33 -8.55
C PHE A 112 -1.02 9.14 -7.56
N ASN A 113 -1.78 8.46 -6.70
CA ASN A 113 -2.47 9.04 -5.55
C ASN A 113 -2.17 8.18 -4.30
N VAL A 114 -2.15 8.80 -3.13
CA VAL A 114 -2.07 8.17 -1.81
C VAL A 114 -3.34 8.52 -1.04
N TYR A 115 -4.06 7.50 -0.56
CA TYR A 115 -5.31 7.60 0.17
C TYR A 115 -5.09 7.15 1.61
N PHE A 116 -5.11 8.07 2.58
CA PHE A 116 -4.68 7.79 3.95
C PHE A 116 -5.75 8.09 5.00
N LYS A 117 -5.73 7.35 6.12
CA LYS A 117 -6.68 7.54 7.24
C LYS A 117 -6.15 8.36 8.42
N THR A 118 -4.83 8.50 8.58
CA THR A 118 -4.23 9.40 9.58
C THR A 118 -3.09 10.24 9.00
N ILE A 119 -2.05 9.58 8.50
CA ILE A 119 -0.83 10.19 7.98
C ILE A 119 -0.25 9.25 6.91
N PRO A 120 0.15 9.74 5.73
CA PRO A 120 0.78 8.90 4.72
C PRO A 120 2.28 8.76 5.01
N THR A 121 2.73 7.55 5.34
CA THR A 121 4.14 7.17 5.55
C THR A 121 4.99 7.33 4.30
N THR A 122 4.37 7.37 3.12
CA THR A 122 5.02 7.82 1.88
C THR A 122 5.64 9.23 1.98
N LEU A 123 5.22 10.08 2.93
CA LEU A 123 5.94 11.32 3.28
C LEU A 123 7.29 11.10 4.01
N PHE A 124 7.72 9.86 4.26
CA PHE A 124 9.11 9.56 4.66
C PHE A 124 10.08 9.99 3.55
N TYR A 125 9.72 9.85 2.27
CA TYR A 125 10.58 10.25 1.15
C TYR A 125 10.57 11.76 0.88
N ARG A 126 11.74 12.33 0.60
CA ARG A 126 11.94 13.78 0.41
C ARG A 126 11.24 14.34 -0.83
N ASN A 127 11.24 13.61 -1.93
CA ASN A 127 10.59 13.96 -3.20
C ASN A 127 9.06 14.13 -3.07
N LEU A 128 8.42 13.40 -2.16
CA LEU A 128 6.98 13.51 -1.93
C LEU A 128 6.58 14.68 -1.01
N ARG A 129 7.53 15.32 -0.33
CA ARG A 129 7.29 16.54 0.49
C ARG A 129 7.23 17.83 -0.33
N THR A 130 6.76 17.77 -1.58
CA THR A 130 6.66 18.94 -2.46
C THR A 130 5.22 19.45 -2.51
N VAL A 131 5.04 20.78 -2.60
CA VAL A 131 3.72 21.44 -2.74
C VAL A 131 2.90 20.82 -3.88
N ARG A 132 3.56 20.48 -5.00
CA ARG A 132 2.90 19.80 -6.12
C ARG A 132 2.36 18.41 -5.74
N ALA A 133 3.12 17.60 -5.01
CA ALA A 133 2.67 16.29 -4.56
C ALA A 133 1.55 16.43 -3.53
N ALA A 134 1.71 17.32 -2.55
CA ALA A 134 0.72 17.66 -1.53
C ALA A 134 -0.65 18.00 -2.17
N ALA A 135 -0.67 18.95 -3.10
CA ALA A 135 -1.89 19.45 -3.73
C ALA A 135 -2.52 18.53 -4.80
N GLN A 136 -1.83 17.50 -5.29
CA GLN A 136 -2.30 16.68 -6.43
C GLN A 136 -2.48 15.19 -6.11
N SER A 137 -1.67 14.65 -5.19
CA SER A 137 -1.54 13.20 -4.99
C SER A 137 -1.91 12.73 -3.59
N PHE A 138 -2.03 13.58 -2.57
CA PHE A 138 -2.43 13.14 -1.22
C PHE A 138 -3.91 13.43 -0.95
N HIS A 139 -4.65 12.40 -0.50
CA HIS A 139 -6.10 12.46 -0.32
C HIS A 139 -6.50 11.72 0.96
N PHE A 140 -7.48 12.24 1.70
CA PHE A 140 -8.07 11.48 2.82
C PHE A 140 -8.89 10.30 2.27
N TYR A 141 -8.68 9.10 2.82
CA TYR A 141 -9.29 7.86 2.33
C TYR A 141 -10.82 7.94 2.31
N ASP A 142 -11.42 8.27 3.45
CA ASP A 142 -12.87 8.17 3.68
C ASP A 142 -13.70 9.13 2.79
N SER A 143 -13.10 10.23 2.30
CA SER A 143 -13.77 11.21 1.43
C SER A 143 -13.47 11.03 -0.06
N ALA A 144 -12.26 10.59 -0.44
CA ALA A 144 -11.81 10.60 -1.83
C ALA A 144 -11.75 9.22 -2.50
N PHE A 145 -11.35 8.17 -1.78
CA PHE A 145 -11.03 6.87 -2.43
C PHE A 145 -12.26 6.26 -3.12
N ARG A 146 -13.39 6.15 -2.40
CA ARG A 146 -14.64 5.63 -2.95
C ARG A 146 -15.18 6.46 -4.12
N ASP A 147 -15.07 7.79 -4.05
CA ASP A 147 -15.55 8.65 -5.13
C ASP A 147 -14.68 8.52 -6.39
N HIS A 148 -13.35 8.50 -6.25
CA HIS A 148 -12.44 8.28 -7.36
C HIS A 148 -12.63 6.88 -7.98
N ALA A 149 -12.78 5.84 -7.18
CA ALA A 149 -13.10 4.49 -7.65
C ALA A 149 -14.42 4.45 -8.42
N ARG A 150 -15.51 4.97 -7.83
CA ARG A 150 -16.84 5.04 -8.44
C ARG A 150 -16.85 5.83 -9.75
N ARG A 151 -16.09 6.93 -9.83
CA ARG A 151 -16.03 7.80 -11.02
C ARG A 151 -15.04 7.32 -12.10
N GLY A 152 -14.35 6.20 -11.91
CA GLY A 152 -13.34 5.71 -12.85
C GLY A 152 -12.11 6.63 -12.95
N ARG A 153 -11.68 7.19 -11.81
CA ARG A 153 -10.60 8.19 -11.69
C ARG A 153 -9.39 7.71 -10.86
N LEU A 154 -9.28 6.42 -10.56
CA LEU A 154 -8.07 5.90 -9.94
C LEU A 154 -6.89 6.02 -10.92
N PRO A 155 -5.72 6.51 -10.47
CA PRO A 155 -4.52 6.62 -11.30
C PRO A 155 -3.75 5.30 -11.40
N ALA A 156 -2.67 5.30 -12.19
CA ALA A 156 -1.83 4.13 -12.45
C ALA A 156 -1.27 3.46 -11.18
N LEU A 157 -0.98 4.24 -10.14
CA LEU A 157 -0.67 3.73 -8.80
C LEU A 157 -1.52 4.44 -7.74
N SER A 158 -2.31 3.66 -7.00
CA SER A 158 -3.01 4.09 -5.79
C SER A 158 -2.38 3.41 -4.58
N VAL A 159 -1.97 4.17 -3.57
CA VAL A 159 -1.54 3.62 -2.28
C VAL A 159 -2.64 3.84 -1.25
N ILE A 160 -2.94 2.84 -0.44
CA ILE A 160 -3.86 2.91 0.69
C ILE A 160 -3.04 2.84 1.99
N GLU A 161 -3.20 3.83 2.87
CA GLU A 161 -2.50 3.89 4.16
C GLU A 161 -3.51 3.89 5.33
N PRO A 162 -3.46 2.89 6.24
CA PRO A 162 -4.45 2.67 7.29
C PRO A 162 -4.41 3.71 8.44
N ARG A 163 -5.27 3.51 9.46
CA ARG A 163 -5.26 4.26 10.72
C ARG A 163 -4.30 3.59 11.71
N TYR A 164 -3.16 4.22 11.94
CA TYR A 164 -2.07 3.73 12.82
C TYR A 164 -2.23 4.04 14.32
N PHE A 165 -3.28 4.78 14.71
CA PHE A 165 -3.56 5.15 16.09
C PHE A 165 -4.88 4.52 16.54
N ASP A 166 -4.83 3.76 17.62
CA ASP A 166 -5.96 2.98 18.11
C ASP A 166 -6.73 3.72 19.21
N LEU A 167 -7.88 4.29 18.85
CA LEU A 167 -8.68 5.14 19.73
C LEU A 167 -10.13 4.67 19.88
N THR A 168 -10.72 5.01 21.03
CA THR A 168 -12.14 4.80 21.30
C THR A 168 -12.99 5.52 20.25
N GLY A 169 -13.80 4.75 19.51
CA GLY A 169 -14.65 5.25 18.41
C GLY A 169 -13.92 5.48 17.07
N THR A 170 -12.59 5.44 17.05
CA THR A 170 -11.76 5.52 15.83
C THR A 170 -10.62 4.50 15.92
N PRO A 171 -10.93 3.20 15.93
CA PRO A 171 -9.94 2.14 16.17
C PRO A 171 -8.95 2.02 15.00
N ALA A 172 -7.75 1.51 15.29
CA ALA A 172 -6.76 1.25 14.24
C ALA A 172 -7.25 0.17 13.27
N ASP A 173 -6.86 0.28 12.00
CA ASP A 173 -7.21 -0.64 10.91
C ASP A 173 -5.98 -1.06 10.08
N ASP A 174 -4.84 -1.21 10.76
CA ASP A 174 -3.50 -1.47 10.22
C ASP A 174 -2.97 -2.90 10.43
N ASP A 175 -3.72 -3.77 11.12
CA ASP A 175 -3.33 -5.10 11.62
C ASP A 175 -2.14 -5.14 12.62
N HIS A 176 -1.58 -4.02 13.08
CA HIS A 176 -0.43 -4.00 14.00
C HIS A 176 -0.77 -4.59 15.38
N PRO A 177 -0.03 -5.58 15.93
CA PRO A 177 -0.29 -6.10 17.28
C PRO A 177 -0.14 -5.02 18.37
N ALA A 178 -1.05 -4.82 19.31
CA ALA A 178 -2.26 -5.58 19.65
C ALA A 178 -3.57 -4.86 19.25
N HIS A 179 -3.59 -4.17 18.10
CA HIS A 179 -4.83 -3.69 17.49
C HIS A 179 -5.70 -4.88 17.04
N ASP A 180 -7.01 -4.64 16.92
CA ASP A 180 -7.97 -5.67 16.51
C ASP A 180 -7.86 -5.94 15.00
N VAL A 181 -7.38 -7.14 14.65
CA VAL A 181 -7.20 -7.66 13.28
C VAL A 181 -8.49 -7.57 12.48
N ALA A 182 -9.66 -7.71 13.11
CA ALA A 182 -10.93 -7.58 12.42
C ALA A 182 -11.15 -6.19 11.81
N ASN A 183 -10.45 -5.14 12.27
CA ASN A 183 -10.50 -3.80 11.66
C ASN A 183 -9.63 -3.70 10.41
N GLY A 184 -8.42 -4.27 10.39
CA GLY A 184 -7.60 -4.34 9.18
C GLY A 184 -8.26 -5.23 8.12
N GLN A 185 -8.86 -6.35 8.51
CA GLN A 185 -9.66 -7.17 7.59
C GLN A 185 -10.93 -6.46 7.11
N ARG A 186 -11.57 -5.60 7.93
CA ARG A 186 -12.63 -4.68 7.47
C ARG A 186 -12.11 -3.65 6.45
N LEU A 187 -10.89 -3.12 6.58
CA LEU A 187 -10.27 -2.26 5.58
C LEU A 187 -9.96 -3.03 4.27
N VAL A 188 -9.45 -4.27 4.36
CA VAL A 188 -9.23 -5.13 3.18
C VAL A 188 -10.54 -5.38 2.42
N LYS A 189 -11.63 -5.70 3.13
CA LYS A 189 -12.99 -5.83 2.57
C LYS A 189 -13.44 -4.52 1.92
N ASP A 190 -13.30 -3.39 2.61
CA ASP A 190 -13.74 -2.10 2.10
C ASP A 190 -13.00 -1.66 0.83
N VAL A 191 -11.68 -1.90 0.76
CA VAL A 191 -10.87 -1.65 -0.43
C VAL A 191 -11.27 -2.60 -1.57
N TYR A 192 -11.44 -3.89 -1.29
CA TYR A 192 -11.88 -4.85 -2.30
C TYR A 192 -13.25 -4.47 -2.90
N GLU A 193 -14.27 -4.25 -2.06
CA GLU A 193 -15.63 -3.97 -2.51
C GLU A 193 -15.71 -2.62 -3.27
N THR A 194 -14.96 -1.61 -2.81
CA THR A 194 -14.83 -0.32 -3.50
C THR A 194 -14.22 -0.46 -4.90
N LEU A 195 -13.23 -1.35 -5.08
CA LEU A 195 -12.62 -1.62 -6.39
C LEU A 195 -13.51 -2.53 -7.26
N ARG A 196 -14.18 -3.52 -6.67
CA ARG A 196 -15.08 -4.45 -7.36
C ARG A 196 -16.35 -3.79 -7.88
N ALA A 197 -16.78 -2.69 -7.26
CA ALA A 197 -17.85 -1.81 -7.73
C ALA A 197 -17.36 -0.69 -8.69
N SER A 198 -16.06 -0.59 -8.97
CA SER A 198 -15.52 0.44 -9.87
C SER A 198 -15.68 0.02 -11.35
N PRO A 199 -15.99 0.96 -12.27
CA PRO A 199 -15.85 0.70 -13.71
C PRO A 199 -14.41 0.38 -14.14
N GLN A 200 -13.39 0.64 -13.29
CA GLN A 200 -12.00 0.25 -13.53
C GLN A 200 -11.66 -1.18 -13.06
N TRP A 201 -12.61 -1.96 -12.49
CA TRP A 201 -12.35 -3.31 -11.95
C TRP A 201 -11.56 -4.22 -12.89
N ASN A 202 -11.99 -4.30 -14.16
CA ASN A 202 -11.33 -5.13 -15.17
C ASN A 202 -9.92 -4.67 -15.56
N ASP A 203 -9.53 -3.43 -15.22
CA ASP A 203 -8.20 -2.86 -15.47
C ASP A 203 -7.35 -2.77 -14.19
N THR A 204 -7.80 -3.38 -13.08
CA THR A 204 -7.23 -3.19 -11.74
C THR A 204 -6.50 -4.42 -11.21
N LEU A 205 -5.38 -4.17 -10.54
CA LEU A 205 -4.70 -5.12 -9.66
C LEU A 205 -4.66 -4.54 -8.24
N LEU A 206 -5.31 -5.19 -7.29
CA LEU A 206 -5.12 -4.95 -5.86
C LEU A 206 -4.00 -5.86 -5.34
N ILE A 207 -3.05 -5.27 -4.61
CA ILE A 207 -2.01 -5.96 -3.85
C ILE A 207 -2.25 -5.63 -2.38
N VAL A 208 -2.52 -6.65 -1.56
CA VAL A 208 -2.53 -6.55 -0.10
C VAL A 208 -1.27 -7.24 0.40
N THR A 209 -0.44 -6.53 1.15
CA THR A 209 0.86 -7.02 1.62
C THR A 209 1.17 -6.48 3.01
N TYR A 210 2.18 -7.05 3.66
CA TYR A 210 2.68 -6.57 4.95
C TYR A 210 4.12 -6.11 4.81
N ASP A 211 4.50 -5.10 5.59
CA ASP A 211 5.87 -4.54 5.64
C ASP A 211 6.87 -5.44 6.36
N GLU A 212 6.45 -6.10 7.44
CA GLU A 212 7.29 -7.05 8.15
C GLU A 212 6.48 -8.17 8.83
N HIS A 213 7.21 -9.17 9.34
CA HIS A 213 6.63 -10.41 9.86
C HIS A 213 5.94 -10.30 11.23
N GLY A 214 6.07 -9.19 11.94
CA GLY A 214 5.58 -9.01 13.29
C GLY A 214 6.17 -9.99 14.30
N GLY A 215 7.45 -10.37 14.16
CA GLY A 215 8.16 -11.28 15.06
C GLY A 215 7.60 -12.71 15.17
N PHE A 216 6.47 -13.00 14.53
CA PHE A 216 5.83 -14.30 14.55
C PHE A 216 6.68 -15.33 13.81
N TYR A 217 6.68 -16.57 14.31
CA TYR A 217 7.32 -17.69 13.66
C TYR A 217 6.89 -17.84 12.20
N ASP A 218 7.82 -18.25 11.35
CA ASP A 218 7.61 -18.72 9.99
C ASP A 218 8.59 -19.86 9.70
N HIS A 219 8.12 -20.96 9.11
CA HIS A 219 8.95 -22.14 8.87
C HIS A 219 9.93 -21.99 7.69
N VAL A 220 9.82 -20.94 6.87
CA VAL A 220 10.68 -20.75 5.70
C VAL A 220 11.94 -19.97 6.08
N ALA A 221 13.08 -20.67 6.09
CA ALA A 221 14.40 -20.06 6.26
C ALA A 221 14.65 -18.96 5.21
N THR A 222 15.16 -17.81 5.64
CA THR A 222 15.21 -16.62 4.77
C THR A 222 16.24 -16.76 3.64
N PRO A 223 15.93 -16.30 2.42
CA PRO A 223 16.89 -16.32 1.32
C PRO A 223 18.11 -15.43 1.57
N VAL A 224 19.31 -16.04 1.50
CA VAL A 224 20.62 -15.38 1.69
C VAL A 224 21.56 -15.53 0.48
N ALA A 225 21.23 -16.41 -0.48
CA ALA A 225 22.10 -16.70 -1.61
C ALA A 225 21.87 -15.71 -2.76
N GLY A 226 22.92 -15.06 -3.26
CA GLY A 226 22.86 -14.19 -4.43
C GLY A 226 22.03 -12.90 -4.27
N VAL A 227 21.60 -12.56 -3.05
CA VAL A 227 20.82 -11.36 -2.75
C VAL A 227 21.74 -10.13 -2.78
N PRO A 228 21.61 -9.18 -3.74
CA PRO A 228 22.52 -8.05 -3.84
C PRO A 228 22.32 -7.04 -2.71
N SER A 229 23.33 -6.23 -2.40
CA SER A 229 23.08 -4.96 -1.68
C SER A 229 22.40 -3.99 -2.66
N PRO A 230 21.30 -3.29 -2.28
CA PRO A 230 20.47 -2.55 -3.23
C PRO A 230 21.21 -1.34 -3.84
N ASP A 231 21.85 -0.54 -2.99
CA ASP A 231 22.57 0.69 -3.33
C ASP A 231 24.05 0.64 -2.89
N GLY A 232 24.47 -0.44 -2.22
CA GLY A 232 25.82 -0.61 -1.69
C GLY A 232 26.04 0.04 -0.32
N LEU A 233 25.02 0.68 0.26
CA LEU A 233 25.07 1.22 1.62
C LEU A 233 25.11 0.09 2.66
N ARG A 234 25.50 0.46 3.88
CA ARG A 234 25.51 -0.42 5.04
C ARG A 234 24.79 0.24 6.20
N GLY A 235 24.24 -0.59 7.08
CA GLY A 235 23.69 -0.16 8.35
C GLY A 235 24.72 0.53 9.24
N PRO A 236 24.26 1.25 10.28
CA PRO A 236 25.14 1.89 11.25
C PRO A 236 25.98 0.90 12.06
N VAL A 237 26.88 1.46 12.87
CA VAL A 237 27.57 0.73 13.95
C VAL A 237 26.56 0.12 14.93
N PRO A 238 26.89 -1.02 15.58
CA PRO A 238 28.11 -1.81 15.42
C PRO A 238 28.05 -2.81 14.25
N PHE A 239 26.86 -3.09 13.69
CA PHE A 239 26.63 -4.28 12.87
C PHE A 239 26.98 -4.13 11.39
N PHE A 240 27.02 -2.91 10.83
CA PHE A 240 27.34 -2.65 9.43
C PHE A 240 26.54 -3.52 8.43
N PHE A 241 25.25 -3.72 8.72
CA PHE A 241 24.37 -4.62 7.97
C PHE A 241 24.39 -4.31 6.47
N LYS A 242 24.73 -5.31 5.63
CA LYS A 242 25.06 -5.09 4.21
C LYS A 242 23.85 -5.08 3.28
N PHE A 243 22.67 -5.42 3.79
CA PHE A 243 21.46 -5.69 2.99
C PHE A 243 21.69 -6.79 1.92
N ASP A 244 22.55 -7.77 2.22
CA ASP A 244 22.93 -8.91 1.37
C ASP A 244 22.10 -10.19 1.65
N ARG A 245 20.87 -10.01 2.12
CA ARG A 245 19.91 -11.07 2.47
C ARG A 245 18.48 -10.53 2.53
N LEU A 246 17.50 -11.42 2.55
CA LEU A 246 16.10 -11.11 2.84
C LEU A 246 15.77 -11.30 4.33
N GLY A 247 14.70 -10.63 4.77
CA GLY A 247 14.05 -10.84 6.06
C GLY A 247 13.11 -12.05 6.07
N VAL A 248 12.33 -12.18 7.14
CA VAL A 248 11.31 -13.24 7.28
C VAL A 248 10.13 -12.99 6.34
N ARG A 249 9.52 -14.08 5.85
CA ARG A 249 8.42 -14.06 4.88
C ARG A 249 7.16 -13.39 5.43
N VAL A 250 6.68 -12.39 4.69
CA VAL A 250 5.35 -11.76 4.86
C VAL A 250 4.32 -12.42 3.94
N PRO A 251 3.02 -12.43 4.29
CA PRO A 251 1.97 -12.79 3.36
C PRO A 251 1.72 -11.66 2.35
N THR A 252 1.37 -12.03 1.12
CA THR A 252 0.95 -11.10 0.06
C THR A 252 -0.16 -11.74 -0.75
N MET A 253 -1.23 -10.99 -0.98
CA MET A 253 -2.39 -11.39 -1.78
C MET A 253 -2.52 -10.47 -2.99
N MET A 254 -2.69 -11.07 -4.17
CA MET A 254 -2.88 -10.35 -5.44
C MET A 254 -4.27 -10.66 -5.99
N VAL A 255 -5.05 -9.61 -6.25
CA VAL A 255 -6.47 -9.70 -6.57
C VAL A 255 -6.78 -8.89 -7.81
N SER A 256 -7.21 -9.58 -8.87
CA SER A 256 -7.60 -9.01 -10.16
C SER A 256 -8.46 -10.05 -10.90
N PRO A 257 -9.44 -9.66 -11.74
CA PRO A 257 -10.21 -10.62 -12.53
C PRO A 257 -9.35 -11.37 -13.58
N TRP A 258 -8.14 -10.89 -13.88
CA TRP A 258 -7.20 -11.59 -14.78
C TRP A 258 -6.41 -12.72 -14.11
N ILE A 259 -6.51 -12.88 -12.79
CA ILE A 259 -5.81 -13.95 -12.05
C ILE A 259 -6.72 -15.19 -11.96
N LYS A 260 -6.21 -16.36 -12.36
CA LYS A 260 -6.92 -17.64 -12.29
C LYS A 260 -7.35 -17.96 -10.84
N LYS A 261 -8.55 -18.51 -10.69
CA LYS A 261 -9.10 -18.94 -9.39
C LYS A 261 -8.19 -19.99 -8.76
N GLY A 262 -7.83 -19.81 -7.48
CA GLY A 262 -6.94 -20.75 -6.77
C GLY A 262 -5.46 -20.66 -7.16
N THR A 263 -5.01 -19.60 -7.84
CA THR A 263 -3.57 -19.40 -8.13
C THR A 263 -2.79 -19.25 -6.82
N VAL A 264 -1.84 -20.16 -6.58
CA VAL A 264 -0.81 -20.02 -5.57
C VAL A 264 0.52 -19.76 -6.28
N VAL A 265 1.22 -18.69 -5.89
CA VAL A 265 2.51 -18.31 -6.46
C VAL A 265 3.61 -18.75 -5.49
N GLY A 266 4.54 -19.58 -5.96
CA GLY A 266 5.73 -19.99 -5.22
C GLY A 266 6.90 -19.04 -5.46
N ARG A 267 8.11 -19.59 -5.65
CA ARG A 267 9.27 -18.82 -6.16
C ARG A 267 9.00 -18.27 -7.58
N PRO A 268 9.67 -17.18 -8.01
CA PRO A 268 9.53 -16.68 -9.37
C PRO A 268 10.04 -17.71 -10.39
N PRO A 269 9.23 -18.11 -11.38
CA PRO A 269 9.61 -19.18 -12.31
C PRO A 269 10.69 -18.75 -13.31
N ASN A 270 10.74 -17.46 -13.64
CA ASN A 270 11.72 -16.84 -14.55
C ASN A 270 12.18 -15.49 -13.96
N GLY A 271 12.84 -15.54 -12.79
CA GLY A 271 13.44 -14.35 -12.20
C GLY A 271 14.64 -13.82 -13.00
N PRO A 272 15.05 -12.55 -12.82
CA PRO A 272 16.24 -11.98 -13.46
C PRO A 272 17.54 -12.77 -13.24
N THR A 273 17.62 -13.53 -12.13
CA THR A 273 18.71 -14.46 -11.81
C THR A 273 18.15 -15.79 -11.29
N ALA A 274 18.96 -16.85 -11.32
CA ALA A 274 18.63 -18.13 -10.69
C ALA A 274 18.49 -18.08 -9.15
N THR A 275 18.85 -16.96 -8.52
CA THR A 275 18.68 -16.70 -7.07
C THR A 275 17.55 -15.74 -6.74
N SER A 276 16.87 -15.18 -7.75
CA SER A 276 15.82 -14.18 -7.56
C SER A 276 14.63 -14.75 -6.79
N GLU A 277 14.09 -13.94 -5.88
CA GLU A 277 12.93 -14.27 -5.05
C GLU A 277 11.84 -13.20 -5.24
N TYR A 278 10.67 -13.42 -4.63
CA TYR A 278 9.70 -12.34 -4.41
C TYR A 278 9.95 -11.65 -3.06
N GLU A 279 10.03 -10.33 -3.09
CA GLU A 279 10.06 -9.47 -1.90
C GLU A 279 9.43 -8.10 -2.23
N HIS A 280 9.47 -7.12 -1.32
CA HIS A 280 8.78 -5.84 -1.49
C HIS A 280 9.12 -5.11 -2.79
N SER A 281 10.36 -5.24 -3.27
CA SER A 281 10.86 -4.58 -4.49
C SER A 281 10.41 -5.27 -5.78
N SER A 282 9.82 -6.47 -5.70
CA SER A 282 9.04 -7.07 -6.79
C SER A 282 7.86 -6.19 -7.21
N ILE A 283 7.32 -5.36 -6.31
CA ILE A 283 6.22 -4.44 -6.60
C ILE A 283 6.69 -3.31 -7.54
N PRO A 284 7.69 -2.47 -7.23
CA PRO A 284 8.21 -1.46 -8.15
C PRO A 284 8.81 -2.08 -9.43
N ALA A 285 9.46 -3.24 -9.36
CA ALA A 285 9.93 -3.97 -10.55
C ALA A 285 8.76 -4.36 -11.49
N THR A 286 7.68 -4.91 -10.94
CA THR A 286 6.50 -5.28 -11.74
C THR A 286 5.75 -4.05 -12.24
N ILE A 287 5.64 -2.97 -11.45
CA ILE A 287 5.04 -1.69 -11.87
C ILE A 287 5.81 -1.08 -13.04
N LYS A 288 7.16 -1.12 -13.02
CA LYS A 288 7.99 -0.72 -14.17
C LYS A 288 7.65 -1.53 -15.43
N LYS A 289 7.50 -2.85 -15.28
CA LYS A 289 7.25 -3.78 -16.40
C LYS A 289 5.85 -3.63 -17.01
N ILE A 290 4.77 -3.63 -16.22
CA ILE A 290 3.40 -3.50 -16.74
C ILE A 290 3.12 -2.17 -17.44
N PHE A 291 3.79 -1.11 -16.99
CA PHE A 291 3.61 0.25 -17.52
C PHE A 291 4.68 0.64 -18.54
N ASN A 292 5.62 -0.28 -18.86
CA ASN A 292 6.76 -0.08 -19.74
C ASN A 292 7.50 1.23 -19.44
N LEU A 293 7.88 1.41 -18.17
CA LEU A 293 8.49 2.66 -17.71
C LEU A 293 9.92 2.80 -18.26
N ARG A 294 10.24 3.96 -18.82
CA ARG A 294 11.53 4.28 -19.45
C ARG A 294 12.70 4.47 -18.48
N SER A 295 12.39 4.45 -17.18
CA SER A 295 13.36 4.65 -16.11
C SER A 295 14.04 3.35 -15.71
N ASP A 296 15.37 3.38 -15.63
CA ASP A 296 16.18 2.32 -15.03
C ASP A 296 15.64 1.90 -13.65
N PHE A 297 15.97 0.68 -13.23
CA PHE A 297 15.66 0.19 -11.87
C PHE A 297 16.09 1.19 -10.79
N LEU A 298 15.36 1.22 -9.69
CA LEU A 298 15.63 2.15 -8.58
C LEU A 298 16.96 1.82 -7.90
N THR A 299 17.26 0.51 -7.84
CA THR A 299 18.39 -0.13 -7.16
C THR A 299 18.77 -1.44 -7.86
N LYS A 300 19.81 -2.12 -7.37
CA LYS A 300 20.11 -3.52 -7.72
C LYS A 300 19.13 -4.54 -7.14
N ARG A 301 18.25 -4.14 -6.22
CA ARG A 301 17.26 -5.02 -5.59
C ARG A 301 16.05 -5.20 -6.52
N ASP A 302 15.44 -4.13 -7.04
CA ASP A 302 14.35 -4.25 -8.02
C ASP A 302 14.80 -4.71 -9.41
N GLU A 303 16.09 -4.55 -9.75
CA GLU A 303 16.73 -5.21 -10.90
C GLU A 303 16.81 -6.75 -10.74
N TRP A 304 17.02 -7.22 -9.50
CA TRP A 304 17.17 -8.64 -9.16
C TRP A 304 15.84 -9.33 -8.81
N ALA A 305 14.84 -8.59 -8.33
CA ALA A 305 13.58 -9.11 -7.83
C ALA A 305 12.78 -9.88 -8.91
N GLY A 306 12.10 -10.96 -8.50
CA GLY A 306 11.15 -11.64 -9.38
C GLY A 306 9.95 -10.74 -9.71
N THR A 307 9.55 -10.64 -10.97
CA THR A 307 8.34 -9.91 -11.38
C THR A 307 7.16 -10.86 -11.62
N PHE A 308 5.96 -10.44 -11.20
CA PHE A 308 4.77 -11.31 -11.14
C PHE A 308 3.74 -11.05 -12.24
N GLU A 309 4.07 -10.31 -13.31
CA GLU A 309 3.12 -9.93 -14.36
C GLU A 309 2.50 -11.11 -15.13
N HIS A 310 3.26 -12.20 -15.24
CA HIS A 310 2.85 -13.44 -15.90
C HIS A 310 1.67 -14.16 -15.24
N ILE A 311 1.15 -13.69 -14.08
CA ILE A 311 -0.04 -14.26 -13.43
C ILE A 311 -1.35 -13.72 -14.01
N PHE A 312 -1.33 -12.50 -14.60
CA PHE A 312 -2.50 -11.84 -15.18
C PHE A 312 -2.44 -11.74 -16.72
N THR A 313 -1.49 -12.44 -17.36
CA THR A 313 -1.43 -12.65 -18.81
C THR A 313 -1.81 -14.09 -19.20
N GLN A 314 -2.45 -14.86 -18.30
CA GLN A 314 -2.77 -16.28 -18.53
C GLN A 314 -4.22 -16.56 -18.92
N LEU A 315 -5.01 -15.52 -19.15
CA LEU A 315 -6.41 -15.56 -19.53
C LEU A 315 -6.63 -14.61 -20.69
N ASP A 316 -7.42 -15.02 -21.68
CA ASP A 316 -7.75 -14.18 -22.85
C ASP A 316 -8.84 -13.13 -22.53
N GLN A 317 -9.54 -13.28 -21.41
CA GLN A 317 -10.63 -12.42 -20.93
C GLN A 317 -10.64 -12.33 -19.38
N PRO A 318 -11.14 -11.23 -18.80
CA PRO A 318 -11.27 -11.11 -17.34
C PRO A 318 -12.37 -12.04 -16.80
N ARG A 319 -12.15 -12.61 -15.61
CA ARG A 319 -13.13 -13.45 -14.92
C ARG A 319 -14.35 -12.65 -14.47
N THR A 320 -15.52 -13.25 -14.69
CA THR A 320 -16.81 -12.74 -14.22
C THR A 320 -17.27 -13.35 -12.88
N ASP A 321 -16.60 -14.40 -12.37
CA ASP A 321 -16.94 -15.07 -11.10
C ASP A 321 -16.34 -14.42 -9.84
N CYS A 322 -15.82 -13.20 -9.96
CA CYS A 322 -15.28 -12.44 -8.83
C CYS A 322 -16.43 -11.93 -7.93
N PRO A 323 -16.48 -12.31 -6.63
CA PRO A 323 -17.61 -12.00 -5.75
C PRO A 323 -17.79 -10.49 -5.58
N GLU A 324 -19.03 -10.02 -5.48
CA GLU A 324 -19.34 -8.59 -5.38
C GLU A 324 -19.17 -8.04 -3.97
N THR A 325 -19.48 -8.87 -2.97
CA THR A 325 -19.21 -8.64 -1.56
C THR A 325 -18.38 -9.79 -0.98
N LEU A 326 -17.59 -9.49 0.04
CA LEU A 326 -16.90 -10.48 0.87
C LEU A 326 -17.71 -10.74 2.15
N PRO A 327 -17.49 -11.89 2.83
CA PRO A 327 -18.16 -12.19 4.10
C PRO A 327 -17.99 -11.07 5.13
N GLU A 328 -19.01 -10.89 5.98
CA GLU A 328 -18.91 -9.93 7.08
C GLU A 328 -17.87 -10.36 8.11
N VAL A 329 -17.00 -9.42 8.48
CA VAL A 329 -15.95 -9.64 9.46
C VAL A 329 -16.52 -9.33 10.85
N PRO A 330 -16.60 -10.30 11.77
CA PRO A 330 -17.15 -10.09 13.11
C PRO A 330 -16.32 -9.10 13.94
N PHE A 331 -16.90 -8.53 14.99
CA PHE A 331 -16.15 -7.71 15.95
C PHE A 331 -15.59 -8.61 17.05
N GLU A 332 -14.27 -8.82 17.07
CA GLU A 332 -13.62 -9.76 18.01
C GLU A 332 -12.88 -9.07 19.17
N ARG A 333 -12.85 -7.73 19.18
CA ARG A 333 -12.13 -6.94 20.19
C ARG A 333 -12.75 -7.07 21.59
N THR A 334 -12.05 -7.77 22.49
CA THR A 334 -12.44 -7.96 23.90
C THR A 334 -11.86 -6.91 24.87
N THR A 335 -10.83 -6.16 24.48
CA THR A 335 -10.17 -5.13 25.32
C THR A 335 -10.38 -3.72 24.78
N PRO A 336 -10.58 -2.69 25.62
CA PRO A 336 -10.78 -1.30 25.15
C PRO A 336 -9.56 -0.73 24.42
N ALA A 337 -9.75 0.42 23.76
CA ALA A 337 -8.67 1.21 23.18
C ALA A 337 -7.82 1.88 24.27
N LYS A 338 -6.53 2.06 24.00
CA LYS A 338 -5.57 2.65 24.94
C LYS A 338 -5.33 4.13 24.62
N ASP A 339 -6.41 4.92 24.56
CA ASP A 339 -6.39 6.39 24.36
C ASP A 339 -5.31 7.12 25.19
N HIS A 340 -5.10 6.66 26.43
CA HIS A 340 -4.16 7.21 27.41
C HIS A 340 -2.86 6.38 27.56
N GLY A 341 -2.64 5.39 26.70
CA GLY A 341 -1.43 4.57 26.68
C GLY A 341 -0.21 5.29 26.09
N ILE A 342 0.96 4.66 26.26
CA ILE A 342 2.18 5.05 25.57
C ILE A 342 2.10 4.70 24.07
N LEU A 343 2.85 5.45 23.25
CA LEU A 343 2.99 5.19 21.82
C LEU A 343 3.82 3.92 21.56
N SER A 344 3.51 3.18 20.48
CA SER A 344 4.49 2.27 19.86
C SER A 344 5.63 3.07 19.23
N ASP A 345 6.78 2.45 18.96
CA ASP A 345 7.90 3.19 18.37
C ASP A 345 7.58 3.70 16.96
N PHE A 346 6.86 2.94 16.13
CA PHE A 346 6.33 3.44 14.87
C PHE A 346 5.37 4.64 15.04
N GLN A 347 4.48 4.63 16.05
CA GLN A 347 3.65 5.82 16.36
C GLN A 347 4.50 7.05 16.78
N ARG A 348 5.70 6.85 17.35
CA ARG A 348 6.66 7.95 17.60
C ARG A 348 7.25 8.47 16.30
N GLU A 349 7.62 7.59 15.35
CA GLU A 349 8.07 8.01 14.01
C GLU A 349 7.03 8.91 13.33
N LEU A 350 5.74 8.55 13.42
CA LEU A 350 4.64 9.36 12.87
C LEU A 350 4.49 10.74 13.55
N VAL A 351 4.71 10.83 14.86
CA VAL A 351 4.71 12.10 15.60
C VAL A 351 5.94 12.94 15.25
N GLU A 352 7.11 12.33 15.10
CA GLU A 352 8.32 13.05 14.66
C GLU A 352 8.14 13.58 13.23
N LEU A 353 7.64 12.76 12.30
CA LEU A 353 7.27 13.18 10.95
C LEU A 353 6.32 14.38 10.97
N ALA A 354 5.22 14.29 11.71
CA ALA A 354 4.27 15.38 11.86
C ALA A 354 4.93 16.67 12.38
N SER A 355 5.89 16.57 13.31
CA SER A 355 6.61 17.74 13.85
C SER A 355 7.63 18.35 12.88
N PHE A 356 8.17 17.58 11.95
CA PHE A 356 8.96 18.11 10.85
C PHE A 356 8.07 18.84 9.84
N LEU A 357 6.91 18.27 9.50
CA LEU A 357 5.96 18.85 8.55
C LEU A 357 5.24 20.10 9.09
N ASN A 358 4.99 20.19 10.40
CA ASN A 358 4.43 21.38 11.06
C ASN A 358 5.49 22.47 11.36
N GLY A 359 6.78 22.19 11.14
CA GLY A 359 7.90 23.09 11.46
C GLY A 359 8.33 23.15 12.93
N ASP A 360 7.56 22.55 13.85
CA ASP A 360 7.76 22.57 15.31
C ASP A 360 9.16 22.10 15.75
N TYR A 361 9.81 21.20 14.98
CA TYR A 361 11.11 20.64 15.33
C TYR A 361 12.22 21.69 15.48
N MET A 362 12.11 22.84 14.81
CA MET A 362 13.10 23.92 14.88
C MET A 362 13.00 24.76 16.17
N LEU A 363 12.03 24.49 17.06
CA LEU A 363 11.54 25.46 18.04
C LEU A 363 11.71 25.10 19.54
N THR A 364 12.38 24.00 19.92
CA THR A 364 13.15 23.79 21.20
C THR A 364 13.35 22.30 21.54
N SER A 365 14.29 22.02 22.44
CA SER A 365 14.37 20.75 23.19
C SER A 365 13.09 20.39 23.97
N SER A 366 12.34 21.38 24.45
CA SER A 366 11.08 21.16 25.17
C SER A 366 10.04 20.41 24.33
N ALA A 367 9.93 20.71 23.03
CA ALA A 367 9.03 19.99 22.14
C ALA A 367 9.36 18.48 22.07
N GLN A 368 10.65 18.14 22.05
CA GLN A 368 11.13 16.75 21.99
C GLN A 368 10.88 16.00 23.32
N GLU A 369 10.89 16.68 24.46
CA GLU A 369 10.42 16.10 25.73
C GLU A 369 8.91 15.90 25.78
N THR A 370 8.13 16.84 25.24
CA THR A 370 6.67 16.73 25.17
C THR A 370 6.24 15.53 24.33
N GLN A 371 6.88 15.32 23.16
CA GLN A 371 6.63 14.14 22.30
C GLN A 371 6.82 12.81 23.03
N LYS A 372 7.85 12.68 23.88
CA LYS A 372 8.10 11.47 24.68
C LYS A 372 7.02 11.16 25.72
N LYS A 373 6.21 12.16 26.08
CA LYS A 373 5.18 12.11 27.13
C LYS A 373 3.74 12.13 26.56
N MET A 374 3.56 12.17 25.23
CA MET A 374 2.24 12.14 24.60
C MET A 374 1.56 10.77 24.74
N THR A 375 0.23 10.78 24.98
CA THR A 375 -0.59 9.58 24.84
C THR A 375 -1.05 9.34 23.40
N VAL A 376 -1.49 8.13 23.06
CA VAL A 376 -2.03 7.76 21.73
C VAL A 376 -3.04 8.81 21.20
N LYS A 377 -3.98 9.25 22.04
CA LYS A 377 -4.99 10.26 21.69
C LYS A 377 -4.41 11.65 21.41
N GLN A 378 -3.38 12.06 22.15
CA GLN A 378 -2.72 13.35 21.94
C GLN A 378 -1.89 13.33 20.66
N ALA A 379 -1.20 12.21 20.41
CA ALA A 379 -0.41 11.98 19.21
C ALA A 379 -1.26 11.99 17.94
N ASP A 380 -2.36 11.22 17.89
CA ASP A 380 -3.30 11.23 16.76
C ASP A 380 -3.85 12.64 16.48
N THR A 381 -4.31 13.34 17.52
CA THR A 381 -4.83 14.73 17.42
C THR A 381 -3.78 15.67 16.82
N TYR A 382 -2.52 15.57 17.28
CA TYR A 382 -1.41 16.37 16.79
C TYR A 382 -1.06 16.04 15.33
N VAL A 383 -0.93 14.74 15.00
CA VAL A 383 -0.60 14.23 13.67
C VAL A 383 -1.66 14.64 12.64
N ARG A 384 -2.96 14.48 12.95
CA ARG A 384 -4.05 14.93 12.07
C ARG A 384 -3.98 16.42 11.80
N ARG A 385 -3.72 17.24 12.82
CA ARG A 385 -3.62 18.70 12.67
C ARG A 385 -2.43 19.08 11.79
N ALA A 386 -1.26 18.51 12.04
CA ALA A 386 -0.02 18.76 11.29
C ALA A 386 -0.18 18.40 9.80
N ILE A 387 -0.73 17.22 9.50
CA ILE A 387 -0.98 16.79 8.11
C ILE A 387 -2.05 17.63 7.42
N THR A 388 -3.11 18.02 8.14
CA THR A 388 -4.14 18.92 7.59
C THR A 388 -3.53 20.29 7.23
N GLY A 389 -2.65 20.83 8.08
CA GLY A 389 -1.92 22.06 7.78
C GLY A 389 -0.97 21.90 6.59
N PHE A 390 -0.12 20.86 6.60
CA PHE A 390 0.87 20.60 5.55
C PHE A 390 0.24 20.42 4.15
N LEU A 391 -0.94 19.82 4.05
CA LEU A 391 -1.67 19.62 2.78
C LEU A 391 -2.54 20.82 2.37
N GLN A 392 -2.49 21.94 3.13
CA GLN A 392 -3.15 23.21 2.81
C GLN A 392 -2.17 24.33 2.43
N LEU A 393 -0.88 23.99 2.27
CA LEU A 393 0.22 24.87 1.80
C LEU A 393 0.43 24.76 0.27
#